data_AF-A0A511UY05-F1
#
_entry.id   AF-A0A511UY05-F1
#
_cell.length_a   1.000
_cell.length_b   1.000
_cell.length_c   1.000
_cell.angle_alpha   90.00
_cell.angle_beta   90.00
_cell.angle_gamma   90.00
#
_symmetry.space_group_name_H-M   'P 1'
#
loop_
_entity.id
_entity.type
_entity.pdbx_description
1 polymer ?
#
loop_
_entity_poly.entity_id
_entity_poly.type
_entity_poly.pdbx_seq_one_letter_code
_entity_poly.pdbx_strand_id
1 'polypeptide(L)'
;MKSSLKITISVIIGLVLILGGFGLLNGFFSGEKDAHPPCEQLPKKEKAIEALNSHQTLVEEIKALGDGIEVEVGTPCSDDKDRGLVMIIYDSKSERDAISTLLGNREGFGVPIHLVKR
;
A
#
# COMPACT_ATOMS: atom_id res chain seq x y z
N MET A 1 -45.79 -40.41 6.64
CA MET A 1 -45.86 -38.93 6.73
C MET A 1 -44.53 -38.36 6.28
N LYS A 2 -44.53 -37.58 5.20
CA LYS A 2 -43.34 -36.92 4.63
C LYS A 2 -43.04 -35.67 5.45
N SER A 3 -41.91 -35.65 6.16
CA SER A 3 -41.42 -34.42 6.79
C SER A 3 -40.57 -33.65 5.80
N SER A 4 -41.00 -32.44 5.47
CA SER A 4 -40.41 -31.55 4.48
C SER A 4 -39.64 -30.46 5.23
N LEU A 5 -38.31 -30.58 5.27
CA LEU A 5 -37.45 -29.53 5.80
C LEU A 5 -36.90 -28.72 4.62
N LYS A 6 -37.57 -27.60 4.32
CA LYS A 6 -37.12 -26.62 3.33
C LYS A 6 -36.01 -25.78 3.96
N ILE A 7 -34.76 -26.05 3.61
CA ILE A 7 -33.63 -25.17 3.91
C ILE A 7 -33.41 -24.31 2.67
N THR A 8 -33.94 -23.10 2.70
CA THR A 8 -33.70 -22.07 1.70
C THR A 8 -32.73 -21.06 2.31
N ILE A 9 -31.43 -21.32 2.19
CA ILE A 9 -30.40 -20.33 2.50
C ILE A 9 -29.77 -19.95 1.16
N SER A 10 -30.35 -18.92 0.56
CA SER A 10 -29.84 -18.27 -0.64
C SER A 10 -28.59 -17.46 -0.25
N VAL A 11 -27.45 -18.14 -0.22
CA VAL A 11 -26.14 -17.48 -0.10
C VAL A 11 -25.74 -16.97 -1.47
N ILE A 12 -26.19 -15.76 -1.78
CA ILE A 12 -25.61 -14.94 -2.85
C ILE A 12 -24.28 -14.42 -2.30
N ILE A 13 -23.24 -15.26 -2.33
CA ILE A 13 -21.87 -14.76 -2.24
C ILE A 13 -21.43 -14.54 -3.67
N GLY A 14 -21.57 -13.26 -4.05
CA GLY A 14 -21.15 -12.74 -5.32
C GLY A 14 -19.69 -13.08 -5.58
N LEU A 15 -19.51 -13.72 -6.74
CA LEU A 15 -18.36 -13.69 -7.62
C LEU A 15 -17.48 -12.42 -7.44
N VAL A 16 -16.56 -12.46 -6.48
CA VAL A 16 -15.42 -11.55 -6.39
C VAL A 16 -14.21 -12.42 -6.14
N LEU A 17 -13.34 -12.48 -7.15
CA LEU A 17 -11.88 -12.38 -7.10
C LEU A 17 -11.36 -12.77 -8.49
N ILE A 18 -11.62 -11.85 -9.42
CA ILE A 18 -10.99 -11.81 -10.72
C ILE A 18 -9.54 -11.37 -10.47
N LEU A 19 -8.60 -12.23 -10.89
CA LEU A 19 -7.15 -11.98 -11.07
C LEU A 19 -6.30 -11.91 -9.80
N GLY A 20 -6.24 -13.05 -9.10
CA GLY A 20 -5.01 -13.44 -8.42
C GLY A 20 -3.89 -13.61 -9.45
N GLY A 21 -2.90 -12.73 -9.39
CA GLY A 21 -1.77 -12.73 -10.33
C GLY A 21 -0.78 -11.62 -10.08
N PHE A 22 -0.24 -11.52 -8.87
CA PHE A 22 1.18 -11.24 -8.57
C PHE A 22 1.39 -11.33 -7.05
N GLY A 23 1.24 -12.55 -6.53
CA GLY A 23 1.87 -12.91 -5.26
C GLY A 23 3.37 -13.12 -5.48
N LEU A 24 4.17 -12.77 -4.47
CA LEU A 24 5.63 -12.91 -4.35
C LEU A 24 6.46 -11.67 -4.73
N LEU A 25 6.29 -10.57 -4.00
CA LEU A 25 7.46 -9.79 -3.57
C LEU A 25 7.61 -9.97 -2.06
N ASN A 26 7.99 -11.20 -1.67
CA ASN A 26 8.44 -11.48 -0.32
C ASN A 26 9.73 -10.70 -0.06
N GLY A 27 9.61 -9.70 0.81
CA GLY A 27 10.57 -9.38 1.85
C GLY A 27 12.05 -9.28 1.43
N PHE A 28 12.46 -8.08 1.04
CA PHE A 28 13.83 -7.64 1.25
C PHE A 28 13.83 -6.40 2.15
N PHE A 29 13.46 -6.60 3.42
CA PHE A 29 13.82 -5.68 4.49
C PHE A 29 15.32 -5.87 4.78
N SER A 30 16.16 -5.28 3.94
CA SER A 30 17.60 -5.18 4.21
C SER A 30 17.98 -3.73 4.38
N GLY A 31 18.33 -3.41 5.62
CA GLY A 31 19.33 -2.41 6.02
C GLY A 31 19.51 -1.16 5.17
N GLU A 32 19.09 -0.03 5.75
CA GLU A 32 19.82 1.25 5.75
C GLU A 32 20.25 1.86 4.41
N LYS A 33 19.62 1.47 3.31
CA LYS A 33 19.65 2.22 2.06
C LYS A 33 18.22 2.30 1.58
N ASP A 34 17.69 3.52 1.49
CA ASP A 34 16.42 3.78 0.83
C ASP A 34 16.45 3.08 -0.53
N ALA A 35 15.77 1.93 -0.62
CA ALA A 35 15.78 1.10 -1.79
C ALA A 35 14.90 1.79 -2.83
N HIS A 36 15.45 2.79 -3.51
CA HIS A 36 14.81 3.43 -4.65
C HIS A 36 14.76 2.42 -5.79
N PRO A 37 13.58 1.94 -6.19
CA PRO A 37 13.48 1.17 -7.41
C PRO A 37 13.97 2.06 -8.56
N PRO A 38 14.69 1.49 -9.54
CA PRO A 38 15.01 2.24 -10.76
C PRO A 38 13.70 2.72 -11.42
N CYS A 39 13.77 3.86 -12.10
CA CYS A 39 12.59 4.56 -12.64
C CYS A 39 11.73 3.69 -13.56
N GLU A 40 12.35 2.77 -14.28
CA GLU A 40 11.69 1.84 -15.19
C GLU A 40 10.80 0.83 -14.45
N GLN A 41 11.06 0.58 -13.17
CA GLN A 41 10.28 -0.32 -12.30
C GLN A 41 9.15 0.41 -11.56
N LEU A 42 9.12 1.73 -11.59
CA LEU A 42 8.03 2.47 -10.98
C LEU A 42 6.76 2.35 -11.83
N PRO A 43 5.60 2.16 -11.18
CA PRO A 43 4.33 2.18 -11.89
C PRO A 43 4.03 3.60 -12.39
N LYS A 44 2.97 3.71 -13.20
CA LYS A 44 2.45 5.02 -13.57
C LYS A 44 1.91 5.77 -12.35
N LYS A 45 2.02 7.09 -12.35
CA LYS A 45 1.51 7.99 -11.31
C LYS A 45 0.05 7.71 -10.98
N GLU A 46 -0.78 7.46 -11.98
CA GLU A 46 -2.20 7.15 -11.80
C GLU A 46 -2.41 5.91 -10.94
N LYS A 47 -1.52 4.91 -11.06
CA LYS A 47 -1.60 3.69 -10.25
C LYS A 47 -1.23 3.94 -8.80
N ALA A 48 -0.26 4.82 -8.53
CA ALA A 48 0.07 5.24 -7.17
C ALA A 48 -1.08 6.07 -6.55
N ILE A 49 -1.74 6.93 -7.33
CA ILE A 49 -2.94 7.65 -6.88
C ILE A 49 -4.08 6.69 -6.56
N GLU A 50 -4.34 5.72 -7.45
CA GLU A 50 -5.35 4.67 -7.23
C GLU A 50 -5.04 3.85 -5.97
N ALA A 51 -3.76 3.54 -5.73
CA ALA A 51 -3.32 2.82 -4.54
C ALA A 51 -3.61 3.59 -3.25
N LEU A 52 -3.34 4.90 -3.18
CA LEU A 52 -3.71 5.72 -2.03
C LEU A 52 -5.23 5.78 -1.84
N ASN A 53 -5.98 5.97 -2.92
CA ASN A 53 -7.43 6.08 -2.87
C ASN A 53 -8.12 4.78 -2.46
N SER A 54 -7.54 3.62 -2.80
CA SER A 54 -8.07 2.31 -2.41
C SER A 54 -7.69 1.90 -0.98
N HIS A 55 -6.66 2.51 -0.40
CA HIS A 55 -6.14 2.18 0.93
C HIS A 55 -6.20 3.37 1.90
N GLN A 56 -7.27 4.16 1.85
CA GLN A 56 -7.45 5.34 2.71
C GLN A 56 -7.31 5.04 4.20
N THR A 57 -7.78 3.86 4.66
CA THR A 57 -7.60 3.44 6.05
C THR A 57 -6.12 3.35 6.44
N LEU A 58 -5.27 2.79 5.57
CA LEU A 58 -3.83 2.70 5.82
C LEU A 58 -3.18 4.09 5.81
N VAL A 59 -3.62 4.99 4.92
CA VAL A 59 -3.16 6.39 4.89
C VAL A 59 -3.43 7.08 6.23
N GLU A 60 -4.65 6.98 6.72
CA GLU A 60 -5.05 7.63 7.98
C GLU A 60 -4.37 7.00 9.19
N GLU A 61 -4.17 5.68 9.20
CA GLU A 61 -3.38 5.02 10.24
C GLU A 61 -1.91 5.47 10.25
N ILE A 62 -1.28 5.63 9.08
CA ILE A 62 0.10 6.13 8.96
C ILE A 62 0.18 7.56 9.50
N LYS A 63 -0.74 8.44 9.10
CA LYS A 63 -0.80 9.82 9.60
C LYS A 63 -1.04 9.87 11.11
N ALA A 64 -1.83 8.95 11.66
CA ALA A 64 -2.09 8.87 13.09
C ALA A 64 -0.85 8.48 13.93
N LEU A 65 0.25 8.07 13.31
CA LEU A 65 1.51 7.79 14.02
C LEU A 65 2.26 9.07 14.46
N GLY A 66 1.95 10.23 13.88
CA GLY A 66 2.60 11.50 14.21
C GLY A 66 2.04 12.69 13.42
N ASP A 67 1.86 13.82 14.10
CA ASP A 67 1.27 15.05 13.53
C ASP A 67 2.10 15.64 12.37
N GLY A 68 3.39 15.27 12.27
CA GLY A 68 4.30 15.71 11.22
C GLY A 68 4.27 14.85 9.95
N ILE A 69 3.54 13.74 9.96
CA ILE A 69 3.56 12.74 8.88
C ILE A 69 2.64 13.14 7.74
N GLU A 70 3.19 13.15 6.52
CA GLU A 70 2.43 13.35 5.29
C GLU A 70 2.54 12.11 4.39
N VAL A 71 1.47 11.81 3.67
CA VAL A 71 1.42 10.69 2.72
C VAL A 71 0.93 11.22 1.39
N GLU A 72 1.77 11.11 0.36
CA GLU A 72 1.48 11.66 -0.97
C GLU A 72 2.04 10.79 -2.10
N VAL A 73 1.78 11.20 -3.35
CA VAL A 73 2.37 10.56 -4.52
C VAL A 73 3.57 11.36 -4.97
N GLY A 74 4.76 10.76 -4.87
CA GLY A 74 5.99 11.33 -5.39
C GLY A 74 6.25 10.89 -6.83
N THR A 75 6.82 11.78 -7.64
CA THR A 75 7.33 11.49 -9.00
C THR A 75 8.85 11.69 -9.02
N PRO A 76 9.64 10.71 -8.56
CA PRO A 76 11.08 10.90 -8.32
C PRO A 76 11.92 10.93 -9.61
N CYS A 77 11.34 10.56 -10.74
CA CYS A 77 12.05 10.42 -12.01
C CYS A 77 12.07 11.74 -12.78
N SER A 78 13.27 12.31 -12.97
CA SER A 78 13.43 13.60 -13.67
C SER A 78 13.09 13.50 -15.17
N ASP A 79 13.40 12.37 -15.79
CA ASP A 79 13.22 12.14 -17.23
C ASP A 79 11.84 11.56 -17.59
N ASP A 80 11.10 11.02 -16.62
CA ASP A 80 9.77 10.41 -16.80
C ASP A 80 8.84 10.80 -15.64
N LYS A 81 8.11 11.91 -15.82
CA LYS A 81 7.19 12.46 -14.81
C LYS A 81 5.92 11.63 -14.62
N ASP A 82 5.69 10.64 -15.47
CA ASP A 82 4.54 9.76 -15.38
C ASP A 82 4.81 8.58 -14.44
N ARG A 83 6.03 8.46 -13.89
CA ARG A 83 6.40 7.43 -12.90
C ARG A 83 6.11 7.92 -11.49
N GLY A 84 5.37 7.11 -10.73
CA GLY A 84 4.95 7.48 -9.39
C GLY A 84 5.17 6.37 -8.36
N LEU A 85 5.34 6.80 -7.11
CA LEU A 85 5.37 5.94 -5.93
C LEU A 85 4.63 6.63 -4.77
N VAL A 86 4.36 5.88 -3.70
CA VAL A 86 3.84 6.47 -2.46
C VAL A 86 5.00 7.01 -1.64
N MET A 87 4.95 8.28 -1.31
CA MET A 87 5.94 8.96 -0.50
C MET A 87 5.36 9.26 0.88
N ILE A 88 6.09 8.88 1.92
CA ILE A 88 5.72 9.16 3.31
C ILE A 88 6.79 10.07 3.90
N ILE A 89 6.40 11.29 4.22
CA ILE A 89 7.28 12.31 4.79
C ILE A 89 7.17 12.24 6.31
N TYR A 90 8.31 12.29 7.02
CA TYR A 90 8.39 12.24 8.48
C TYR A 90 9.46 13.19 9.03
N ASP A 91 9.35 13.56 10.31
CA ASP A 91 10.27 14.52 10.95
C ASP A 91 11.30 13.84 11.86
N SER A 92 10.93 12.70 12.46
CA SER A 92 11.70 12.07 13.53
C SER A 92 12.02 10.60 13.26
N LYS A 93 13.09 10.12 13.91
CA LYS A 93 13.42 8.68 13.90
C LYS A 93 12.30 7.83 14.50
N SER A 94 11.63 8.34 15.54
CA SER A 94 10.49 7.67 16.17
C SER A 94 9.37 7.40 15.17
N GLU A 95 8.99 8.40 14.38
CA GLU A 95 7.98 8.26 13.33
C GLU A 95 8.42 7.28 12.25
N ARG A 96 9.67 7.38 11.78
CA ARG A 96 10.23 6.43 10.80
C ARG A 96 10.13 4.98 11.28
N ASP A 97 10.50 4.73 12.53
CA ASP A 97 10.50 3.38 13.10
C ASP A 97 9.06 2.88 13.32
N ALA A 98 8.13 3.76 13.71
CA ALA A 98 6.71 3.45 13.81
C ALA A 98 6.09 3.12 12.45
N ILE A 99 6.37 3.92 11.41
CA ILE A 99 5.92 3.68 10.03
C ILE A 99 6.48 2.35 9.52
N SER A 100 7.78 2.10 9.69
CA SER A 100 8.42 0.84 9.28
C SER A 100 7.79 -0.36 9.99
N THR A 101 7.43 -0.22 11.27
CA THR A 101 6.77 -1.28 12.04
C THR A 101 5.35 -1.54 11.54
N LEU A 102 4.59 -0.48 11.26
CA LEU A 102 3.22 -0.61 10.71
C LEU A 102 3.24 -1.31 9.35
N LEU A 103 4.11 -0.87 8.45
CA LEU A 103 4.25 -1.42 7.09
C LEU A 103 4.82 -2.85 7.08
N GLY A 104 5.66 -3.21 8.05
CA GLY A 104 6.19 -4.58 8.17
C GLY A 104 5.16 -5.61 8.64
N ASN A 105 4.09 -5.17 9.30
CA ASN A 105 3.05 -6.03 9.87
C ASN A 105 1.77 -6.08 9.02
N ARG A 106 1.72 -5.38 7.89
CA ARG A 106 0.53 -5.25 7.05
C ARG A 106 0.85 -5.41 5.57
N GLU A 107 -0.19 -5.66 4.79
CA GLU A 107 -0.12 -5.44 3.35
C GLU A 107 0.02 -3.94 3.07
N GLY A 108 1.03 -3.57 2.28
CA GLY A 108 1.24 -2.19 1.84
C GLY A 108 0.29 -1.78 0.71
N PHE A 109 0.55 -0.62 0.10
CA PHE A 109 -0.29 -0.05 -0.96
C PHE A 109 -0.31 -0.84 -2.29
N GLY A 110 0.44 -1.93 -2.41
CA GLY A 110 0.61 -2.64 -3.69
C GLY A 110 1.43 -1.89 -4.74
N VAL A 111 2.07 -0.79 -4.34
CA VAL A 111 3.02 0.02 -5.12
C VAL A 111 4.25 0.34 -4.27
N PRO A 112 5.40 0.73 -4.87
CA PRO A 112 6.58 1.10 -4.10
C PRO A 112 6.31 2.24 -3.12
N ILE A 113 6.92 2.14 -1.93
CA ILE A 113 6.84 3.15 -0.87
C ILE A 113 8.24 3.71 -0.64
N HIS A 114 8.34 5.03 -0.52
CA HIS A 114 9.57 5.71 -0.16
C HIS A 114 9.36 6.57 1.10
N LEU A 115 10.22 6.38 2.10
CA LEU A 115 10.22 7.18 3.32
C LEU A 115 11.18 8.36 3.14
N VAL A 116 10.68 9.58 3.29
CA VAL A 116 11.45 10.82 3.13
C VAL A 116 11.52 11.54 4.46
N LYS A 117 12.73 11.86 4.91
CA LYS A 117 12.91 12.74 6.05
C LYS A 117 12.74 14.19 5.59
N ARG A 118 11.94 14.97 6.31
CA ARG A 118 11.82 16.42 6.11
C ARG A 118 13.10 17.16 6.52
#